data_AF-A0A960D424-F1
#
_entry.id   AF-A0A960D424-F1
#
_cell.length_a   1.000
_cell.length_b   1.000
_cell.length_c   1.000
_cell.angle_alpha   90.00
_cell.angle_beta   90.00
_cell.angle_gamma   90.00
#
_symmetry.space_group_name_H-M   'P 1'
#
loop_
_entity.id
_entity.type
_entity.pdbx_description
1 polymer ?
#
loop_
_entity_poly.entity_id
_entity_poly.type
_entity_poly.pdbx_seq_one_letter_code
_entity_poly.pdbx_strand_id
1 'polypeptide(L)'
;MTVQITSDQATDGGAAGVLAEVRGVFNSGRTRSLQWRAEQLRAIEKMCEESEPEIAEALARDLGRSAFEAWLGDVASTKAEA
;
A
#
# COMPACT_ATOMS: atom_id res chain seq x y z
N MET A 1 -20.62 12.92 29.49
CA MET A 1 -19.84 13.44 28.34
C MET A 1 -19.81 12.34 27.29
N THR A 2 -20.79 12.36 26.38
CA THR A 2 -20.99 11.30 25.38
C THR A 2 -20.14 11.66 24.17
N VAL A 3 -19.12 10.86 23.88
CA VAL A 3 -18.31 11.02 22.67
C VAL A 3 -19.17 10.56 21.49
N GLN A 4 -19.53 11.49 20.63
CA GLN A 4 -20.11 11.20 19.32
C GLN A 4 -18.96 10.71 18.44
N ILE A 5 -18.98 9.43 18.06
CA ILE A 5 -18.16 8.93 16.97
C ILE A 5 -18.73 9.56 15.70
N THR A 6 -18.11 10.62 15.20
CA THR A 6 -18.34 11.10 13.84
C THR A 6 -17.88 9.98 12.90
N SER A 7 -18.85 9.25 12.35
CA SER A 7 -18.67 8.33 11.25
C SER A 7 -18.15 9.10 10.06
N ASP A 8 -16.83 9.11 9.90
CA ASP A 8 -16.20 9.57 8.68
C ASP A 8 -16.56 8.62 7.55
N GLN A 9 -16.87 9.20 6.40
CA GLN A 9 -17.70 8.64 5.35
C GLN A 9 -17.12 7.32 4.82
N ALA A 10 -17.82 6.21 5.08
CA ALA A 10 -17.55 4.95 4.43
C ALA A 10 -17.78 5.11 2.92
N THR A 11 -16.75 4.80 2.14
CA THR A 11 -16.91 4.50 0.71
C THR A 11 -18.04 3.48 0.53
N ASP A 12 -18.82 3.59 -0.55
CA ASP A 12 -20.00 2.74 -0.88
C ASP A 12 -19.72 1.22 -1.01
N GLY A 13 -18.57 0.75 -0.52
CA GLY A 13 -18.19 -0.65 -0.38
C GLY A 13 -17.14 -0.80 0.71
N GLY A 14 -17.46 -0.40 1.96
CA GLY A 14 -16.60 -0.57 3.14
C GLY A 14 -16.01 -1.99 3.27
N ALA A 15 -15.13 -2.25 4.25
CA ALA A 15 -14.26 -3.44 4.31
C ALA A 15 -14.81 -4.79 3.77
N ALA A 16 -16.10 -5.10 3.97
CA ALA A 16 -16.76 -6.26 3.39
C ALA A 16 -16.79 -6.30 1.84
N GLY A 17 -16.99 -5.16 1.17
CA GLY A 17 -16.97 -5.03 -0.28
C GLY A 17 -15.58 -5.29 -0.86
N VAL A 18 -14.55 -4.66 -0.30
CA VAL A 18 -13.14 -4.90 -0.66
C VAL A 18 -12.78 -6.38 -0.47
N LEU A 19 -13.20 -7.00 0.64
CA LEU A 19 -12.95 -8.41 0.90
C LEU A 19 -13.59 -9.31 -0.17
N ALA A 20 -14.82 -9.04 -0.57
CA ALA A 20 -15.50 -9.80 -1.61
C ALA A 20 -14.77 -9.69 -2.96
N GLU A 21 -14.31 -8.49 -3.32
CA GLU A 21 -13.57 -8.24 -4.57
C GLU A 21 -12.23 -8.99 -4.60
N VAL A 22 -11.39 -8.83 -3.58
CA VAL A 22 -10.08 -9.49 -3.52
C VAL A 22 -10.21 -11.02 -3.52
N ARG A 23 -11.23 -11.56 -2.83
CA ARG A 23 -11.55 -13.00 -2.88
C ARG A 23 -11.97 -13.44 -4.28
N GLY A 24 -12.78 -12.64 -4.98
CA GLY A 24 -13.15 -12.90 -6.37
C GLY A 24 -11.94 -12.99 -7.28
N VAL A 25 -11.00 -12.03 -7.16
CA VAL A 25 -9.73 -12.04 -7.91
C VAL A 25 -8.92 -13.30 -7.62
N PHE A 26 -8.75 -13.66 -6.35
CA PHE A 26 -8.00 -14.85 -5.98
C PHE A 26 -8.64 -16.13 -6.53
N ASN A 27 -9.96 -16.28 -6.34
CA ASN A 27 -10.72 -17.45 -6.78
C ASN A 27 -10.74 -17.61 -8.30
N SER A 28 -10.57 -16.52 -9.07
CA SER A 28 -10.42 -16.58 -10.53
C SER A 28 -9.12 -17.28 -10.97
N GLY A 29 -8.16 -17.49 -10.07
CA GLY A 29 -6.85 -18.06 -10.38
C GLY A 29 -5.88 -17.10 -11.06
N ARG A 30 -6.26 -15.82 -11.29
CA ARG A 30 -5.41 -14.80 -11.91
C ARG A 30 -4.04 -14.68 -11.26
N THR A 31 -3.98 -14.79 -9.93
CA THR A 31 -2.74 -14.62 -9.15
C THR A 31 -1.84 -15.87 -9.14
N ARG A 32 -2.26 -17.00 -9.75
CA ARG A 32 -1.51 -18.26 -9.71
C ARG A 32 -0.29 -18.27 -10.63
N SER A 33 -0.32 -17.55 -11.75
CA SER A 33 0.78 -17.62 -12.72
C SER A 33 2.06 -17.01 -12.12
N LEU A 34 3.20 -17.61 -12.41
CA LEU A 34 4.49 -17.06 -11.98
C LEU A 34 4.78 -15.73 -12.69
N GLN A 35 4.36 -15.60 -13.95
CA GLN A 35 4.48 -14.36 -14.71
C GLN A 35 3.74 -13.21 -14.03
N TRP A 36 2.47 -13.41 -13.63
CA TRP A 36 1.68 -12.37 -12.96
C TRP A 36 2.35 -11.93 -11.66
N ARG A 37 2.83 -12.89 -10.86
CA ARG A 37 3.54 -12.61 -9.60
C ARG A 37 4.80 -11.80 -9.85
N ALA A 38 5.63 -12.19 -10.81
CA ALA A 38 6.85 -11.45 -11.16
C ALA A 38 6.55 -10.05 -11.71
N GLU A 39 5.45 -9.87 -12.45
CA GLU A 39 4.99 -8.55 -12.90
C GLU A 39 4.55 -7.67 -11.73
N GLN A 40 3.88 -8.23 -10.71
CA GLN A 40 3.49 -7.46 -9.52
C GLN A 40 4.70 -7.05 -8.68
N LEU A 41 5.70 -7.92 -8.51
CA LEU A 41 6.92 -7.61 -7.78
C LEU A 41 7.68 -6.45 -8.44
N ARG A 42 7.88 -6.50 -9.76
CA ARG A 42 8.46 -5.37 -10.51
C ARG A 42 7.64 -4.08 -10.40
N ALA A 43 6.31 -4.20 -10.33
CA ALA A 43 5.45 -3.04 -10.12
C ALA A 43 5.63 -2.43 -8.71
N ILE A 44 5.88 -3.25 -7.69
CA ILE A 44 6.23 -2.78 -6.34
C ILE A 44 7.60 -2.08 -6.36
N GLU A 45 8.61 -2.69 -6.97
CA GLU A 45 9.94 -2.05 -7.11
C GLU A 45 9.83 -0.67 -7.78
N LYS A 46 9.06 -0.60 -8.87
CA LYS A 46 8.81 0.61 -9.63
C LYS A 46 8.05 1.66 -8.80
N MET A 47 7.01 1.26 -8.08
CA MET A 47 6.26 2.17 -7.19
C MET A 47 7.18 2.76 -6.10
N CYS A 48 8.01 1.93 -5.47
CA CYS A 48 8.96 2.40 -4.46
C CYS A 48 9.96 3.41 -5.03
N GLU A 49 10.42 3.23 -6.28
CA GLU A 49 11.32 4.17 -6.95
C GLU A 49 10.63 5.46 -7.39
N GLU A 50 9.48 5.34 -8.06
CA GLU A 50 8.77 6.49 -8.62
C GLU A 50 8.11 7.36 -7.54
N SER A 51 7.69 6.76 -6.43
CA SER A 51 6.99 7.46 -5.34
C SER A 51 7.85 7.71 -4.10
N GLU A 52 9.18 7.49 -4.17
CA GLU A 52 10.08 7.77 -3.04
C GLU A 52 9.90 9.20 -2.48
N PRO A 53 9.86 10.27 -3.30
CA PRO A 53 9.73 11.63 -2.78
C PRO A 53 8.40 11.85 -2.04
N GLU A 54 7.30 11.34 -2.56
CA GLU A 54 5.96 11.46 -1.97
C GLU A 54 5.86 10.68 -0.65
N ILE A 55 6.47 9.50 -0.59
CA ILE A 55 6.55 8.68 0.63
C ILE A 55 7.38 9.42 1.69
N ALA A 56 8.54 9.96 1.31
CA ALA A 56 9.39 10.73 2.20
C ALA A 56 8.69 11.99 2.72
N GLU A 57 7.97 12.72 1.88
CA GLU A 57 7.19 13.90 2.28
C GLU A 57 6.06 13.53 3.27
N ALA A 58 5.33 12.44 3.01
CA ALA A 58 4.30 11.95 3.91
C ALA A 58 4.90 11.59 5.29
N LEU A 59 5.99 10.83 5.31
CA LEU A 59 6.67 10.42 6.55
C LEU A 59 7.27 11.61 7.30
N ALA A 60 7.75 12.64 6.60
CA ALA A 60 8.20 13.87 7.21
C ALA A 60 7.04 14.63 7.88
N ARG A 61 5.88 14.74 7.22
CA ARG A 61 4.70 15.43 7.77
C ARG A 61 4.10 14.68 8.96
N ASP A 62 3.99 13.36 8.86
CA ASP A 62 3.28 12.57 9.86
C ASP A 62 4.17 12.21 11.05
N LEU A 63 5.45 11.92 10.79
CA LEU A 63 6.37 11.34 11.78
C LEU A 63 7.65 12.15 12.00
N GLY A 64 7.85 13.25 11.26
CA GLY A 64 9.07 14.08 11.38
C GLY A 64 10.34 13.40 10.88
N ARG A 65 10.24 12.30 10.13
CA ARG A 65 11.39 11.55 9.62
C ARG A 65 12.03 12.28 8.44
N SER A 66 13.36 12.31 8.39
CA SER A 66 14.09 12.81 7.24
C SER A 66 13.92 11.90 6.03
N ALA A 67 14.16 12.43 4.83
CA ALA A 67 14.11 11.66 3.59
C ALA A 67 15.05 10.45 3.62
N PHE A 68 16.24 10.59 4.22
CA PHE A 68 17.18 9.48 4.37
C PHE A 68 16.66 8.37 5.30
N GLU A 69 16.06 8.74 6.43
CA GLU A 69 15.45 7.76 7.35
C GLU A 69 14.27 7.03 6.70
N ALA A 70 13.43 7.75 5.94
CA ALA A 70 12.33 7.18 5.15
C ALA A 70 12.86 6.21 4.09
N TRP A 71 13.88 6.61 3.34
CA TRP A 71 14.52 5.78 2.33
C TRP A 71 15.10 4.50 2.93
N LEU A 72 15.89 4.62 3.99
CA LEU A 72 16.56 3.46 4.61
C LEU A 72 15.58 2.51 5.30
N GLY A 73 14.54 3.05 5.94
CA GLY A 73 13.61 2.28 6.76
C GLY A 73 12.48 1.60 5.97
N ASP A 74 11.94 2.27 4.95
CA ASP A 74 10.71 1.83 4.28
C ASP A 74 10.92 1.59 2.78
N VAL A 75 11.59 2.48 2.07
CA VAL A 75 11.67 2.42 0.60
C VAL A 75 12.68 1.38 0.14
N ALA A 76 13.93 1.47 0.61
CA ALA A 76 15.03 0.63 0.15
C ALA A 76 14.83 -0.84 0.54
N SER A 77 14.35 -1.10 1.76
CA SER A 77 14.05 -2.46 2.25
C SER A 77 12.93 -3.10 1.43
N THR A 78 11.79 -2.42 1.30
CA THR A 78 10.63 -2.93 0.54
C THR A 78 10.98 -3.18 -0.92
N LYS A 79 11.72 -2.26 -1.57
CA LYS A 79 12.16 -2.42 -2.95
C LYS A 79 13.08 -3.64 -3.12
N ALA A 80 13.95 -3.94 -2.15
CA ALA A 80 14.88 -5.05 -2.23
C ALA A 80 14.26 -6.42 -1.94
N GLU A 81 13.13 -6.47 -1.22
CA GLU A 81 12.38 -7.71 -0.93
C GLU A 81 11.42 -8.11 -2.05
N ALA A 82 11.03 -7.16 -2.90
CA ALA A 82 10.22 -7.40 -4.09
C ALA A 82 11.03 -8.21 -5.13
#